data_AF-A0A937XDM3-F1
#
_entry.id   AF-A0A937XDM3-F1
#
_cell.length_a   1.000
_cell.length_b   1.000
_cell.length_c   1.000
_cell.angle_alpha   90.00
_cell.angle_beta   90.00
_cell.angle_gamma   90.00
#
_symmetry.space_group_name_H-M   'P 1'
#
loop_
_entity.id
_entity.type
_entity.pdbx_description
1 polymer ?
#
loop_
_entity_poly.entity_id
_entity_poly.type
_entity_poly.pdbx_seq_one_letter_code
_entity_poly.pdbx_strand_id
1 'polypeptide(L)'
;MKSLAIQLLFAHTPQARGRGERINGSLQDRLVAELDHHHITDPEKATDYLNRVFIPKYAKRFGVKPRDPKQAFRSIPEGQDLRTVLCAKSTREVQNDNTISYRGIIYQLKPNTRSFPIAGSQVSVQEWFDGSIHVRHEKAGTIPVTRAIDRSRPQRPPKRTPYDVFAAV
;
A
#
# COMPACT_ATOMS: atom_id res chain seq x y z
N MET A 1 0.72 -5.13 10.28
CA MET A 1 0.11 -4.83 11.59
C MET A 1 1.08 -4.97 12.76
N LYS A 2 1.88 -6.04 12.87
CA LYS A 2 2.90 -6.18 13.93
C LYS A 2 3.88 -5.00 14.03
N SER A 3 4.33 -4.47 12.90
CA SER A 3 5.22 -3.29 12.81
C SER A 3 4.64 -1.99 13.40
N LEU A 4 3.32 -1.92 13.61
CA LEU A 4 2.65 -0.77 14.25
C LEU A 4 2.17 -1.13 15.66
N ALA A 5 2.57 -2.30 16.18
CA ALA A 5 2.04 -2.86 17.42
C ALA A 5 0.49 -2.79 17.48
N ILE A 6 -0.15 -3.12 16.35
CA ILE A 6 -1.61 -3.22 16.22
C ILE A 6 -2.00 -4.69 16.40
N GLN A 7 -2.89 -4.92 17.36
CA GLN A 7 -3.54 -6.21 17.59
C GLN A 7 -4.97 -6.15 17.07
N LEU A 8 -5.38 -7.17 16.33
CA LEU A 8 -6.77 -7.35 15.93
C LEU A 8 -7.57 -7.89 17.12
N LEU A 9 -8.60 -7.15 17.51
CA LEU A 9 -9.59 -7.58 18.49
C LEU A 9 -10.92 -7.73 17.77
N PHE A 10 -11.42 -8.96 17.69
CA PHE A 10 -12.70 -9.23 17.03
C PHE A 10 -13.86 -8.90 17.98
N ALA A 11 -14.81 -8.13 17.50
CA ALA A 11 -16.06 -7.87 18.22
C ALA A 11 -17.00 -9.06 17.99
N HIS A 12 -17.14 -9.92 19.00
CA HIS A 12 -18.07 -11.06 18.96
C HIS A 12 -19.50 -10.69 19.40
N THR A 13 -19.74 -9.44 19.76
CA THR A 13 -21.06 -8.93 20.17
C THR A 13 -21.33 -7.55 19.59
N PRO A 14 -22.61 -7.18 19.36
CA PRO A 14 -23.00 -5.84 18.92
C PRO A 14 -22.54 -4.74 19.91
N GLN A 15 -22.56 -5.03 21.22
CA GLN A 15 -22.11 -4.11 22.26
C GLN A 15 -20.62 -3.76 22.12
N ALA A 16 -19.79 -4.69 21.64
CA ALA A 16 -18.38 -4.46 21.33
C ALA A 16 -18.17 -3.57 20.08
N ARG A 17 -19.21 -3.38 19.26
CA ARG A 17 -19.22 -2.53 18.06
C ARG A 17 -19.97 -1.20 18.25
N GLY A 18 -20.60 -0.98 19.41
CA GLY A 18 -21.64 0.03 19.61
C GLY A 18 -21.26 1.49 19.32
N ARG A 19 -19.98 1.90 19.45
CA ARG A 19 -19.56 3.26 19.05
C ARG A 19 -19.60 3.46 17.53
N GLY A 20 -19.20 2.45 16.77
CA GLY A 20 -19.26 2.45 15.32
C GLY A 20 -20.70 2.39 14.78
N GLU A 21 -21.55 1.59 15.42
CA GLU A 21 -22.96 1.50 15.03
C GLU A 21 -23.71 2.81 15.31
N ARG A 22 -23.44 3.46 16.45
CA ARG A 22 -24.05 4.75 16.79
C ARG A 22 -23.67 5.84 15.80
N ILE A 23 -22.40 5.95 15.41
CA ILE A 23 -21.98 6.96 14.44
C ILE A 23 -22.57 6.68 13.06
N ASN A 24 -22.67 5.41 12.65
CA ASN A 24 -23.27 5.04 11.37
C ASN A 24 -24.73 5.52 11.26
N GLY A 25 -25.51 5.44 12.35
CA GLY A 25 -26.91 5.91 12.34
C GLY A 25 -27.11 7.39 11.99
N SER A 26 -26.09 8.24 12.14
CA SER A 26 -26.18 9.68 11.83
C SER A 26 -25.21 10.16 10.74
N LEU A 27 -24.15 9.39 10.46
CA LEU A 27 -23.10 9.74 9.51
C LEU A 27 -23.24 9.02 8.17
N GLN A 28 -23.78 7.79 8.16
CA GLN A 28 -23.90 6.99 6.94
C GLN A 28 -24.74 7.74 5.90
N ASP A 29 -24.28 7.70 4.65
CA ASP A 29 -24.85 8.36 3.46
C ASP A 29 -24.93 9.90 3.49
N ARG A 30 -24.77 10.52 4.67
CA ARG A 30 -24.84 11.97 4.84
C ARG A 30 -23.72 12.72 4.14
N LEU A 31 -22.49 12.21 4.22
CA LEU A 31 -21.35 12.84 3.53
C LEU A 31 -21.57 12.81 2.01
N VAL A 32 -22.04 11.69 1.48
CA VAL A 32 -22.32 11.54 0.04
C VAL A 32 -23.39 12.54 -0.40
N ALA A 33 -24.48 12.65 0.34
CA ALA A 33 -25.55 13.62 0.07
C ALA A 33 -25.08 15.08 0.17
N GLU A 34 -24.24 15.42 1.15
CA GLU A 34 -23.71 16.78 1.27
C GLU A 34 -22.71 17.12 0.15
N LEU A 35 -21.85 16.17 -0.27
CA LEU A 35 -20.96 16.38 -1.42
C LEU A 35 -21.75 16.59 -2.72
N ASP A 36 -22.80 15.79 -2.95
CA ASP A 36 -23.68 15.92 -4.12
C ASP A 36 -24.43 17.25 -4.11
N HIS A 37 -24.98 17.65 -2.96
CA HIS A 37 -25.64 18.94 -2.77
C HIS A 37 -24.73 20.15 -3.08
N HIS A 38 -23.43 20.03 -2.80
CA HIS A 38 -22.43 21.05 -3.11
C HIS A 38 -21.76 20.86 -4.49
N HIS A 39 -22.21 19.90 -5.29
CA HIS A 39 -21.65 19.55 -6.59
C HIS A 39 -20.14 19.29 -6.56
N ILE A 40 -19.66 18.65 -5.48
CA ILE A 40 -18.25 18.31 -5.30
C ILE A 40 -17.99 16.92 -5.88
N THR A 41 -17.29 16.88 -7.01
CA THR A 41 -16.93 15.63 -7.72
C THR A 41 -15.43 15.33 -7.69
N ASP A 42 -14.64 16.23 -7.13
CA ASP A 42 -13.18 16.16 -7.08
C ASP A 42 -12.68 15.74 -5.69
N PRO A 43 -11.74 14.78 -5.59
CA PRO A 43 -11.25 14.26 -4.31
C PRO A 43 -10.53 15.29 -3.44
N GLU A 44 -9.84 16.27 -4.05
CA GLU A 44 -9.12 17.30 -3.31
C GLU A 44 -10.13 18.27 -2.67
N LYS A 45 -11.11 18.73 -3.46
CA LYS A 45 -12.24 19.53 -2.96
C LYS A 45 -13.08 18.79 -1.93
N ALA A 46 -13.31 17.49 -2.11
CA ALA A 46 -14.02 16.66 -1.13
C ALA A 46 -13.25 16.58 0.18
N THR A 47 -11.92 16.44 0.13
CA THR A 47 -11.05 16.43 1.31
C THR A 47 -11.07 17.78 2.02
N ASP A 48 -11.02 18.89 1.30
CA ASP A 48 -11.12 20.23 1.89
C ASP A 48 -12.48 20.46 2.57
N TYR A 49 -13.57 20.14 1.86
CA TYR A 49 -14.93 20.23 2.39
C TYR A 49 -15.13 19.37 3.64
N LEU A 50 -14.63 18.13 3.61
CA LEU A 50 -14.73 17.19 4.72
C LEU A 50 -14.11 17.78 5.99
N ASN A 51 -12.89 18.31 5.89
CA ASN A 51 -12.12 18.81 7.03
C ASN A 51 -12.63 20.17 7.53
N ARG A 52 -12.96 21.09 6.62
CA ARG A 52 -13.28 22.47 6.96
C ARG A 52 -14.76 22.70 7.28
N VAL A 53 -15.66 21.93 6.66
CA VAL A 53 -17.10 22.18 6.73
C VAL A 53 -17.82 21.00 7.38
N PHE A 54 -17.72 19.81 6.79
CA PHE A 54 -18.54 18.67 7.20
C PHE A 54 -18.23 18.21 8.63
N ILE A 55 -16.96 17.90 8.94
CA ILE A 55 -16.56 17.40 10.26
C ILE A 55 -16.92 18.40 11.37
N PRO A 56 -16.59 19.71 11.28
CA PRO A 56 -16.98 20.69 12.30
C PRO A 56 -18.50 20.80 12.48
N LYS A 57 -19.26 20.86 11.38
CA LYS A 57 -20.74 20.95 11.40
C LYS A 57 -21.37 19.70 12.01
N TYR A 58 -20.85 18.52 11.65
CA TYR A 58 -21.28 17.24 12.18
C TYR A 58 -20.98 17.12 13.68
N ALA A 59 -19.76 17.44 14.09
CA ALA A 59 -19.34 17.41 15.49
C ALA A 59 -20.15 18.39 16.36
N LYS A 60 -20.55 19.55 15.82
CA LYS A 60 -21.44 20.49 16.54
C LYS A 60 -22.82 19.89 16.83
N ARG A 61 -23.35 19.05 15.93
CA ARG A 61 -24.71 18.49 16.04
C ARG A 61 -24.76 17.16 16.78
N PHE A 62 -23.78 16.29 16.55
CA PHE A 62 -23.78 14.91 17.05
C PHE A 62 -22.57 14.57 17.93
N GLY A 63 -21.60 15.47 18.03
CA GLY A 63 -20.40 15.25 18.84
C GLY A 63 -20.71 15.23 20.33
N VAL A 64 -20.11 14.28 21.03
CA VAL A 64 -20.17 14.18 22.49
C VAL A 64 -18.77 14.45 23.02
N LYS A 65 -18.66 15.32 24.04
CA LYS A 65 -17.37 15.59 24.68
C LYS A 65 -16.81 14.30 25.27
N PRO A 66 -15.52 13.99 25.06
CA PRO A 66 -14.92 12.82 25.67
C PRO A 66 -14.91 12.96 27.20
N ARG A 67 -15.08 11.84 27.92
CA ARG A 67 -14.98 11.81 29.38
C ARG A 67 -13.58 12.20 29.88
N ASP A 68 -12.56 11.82 29.12
CA ASP A 68 -11.17 12.21 29.32
C ASP A 68 -10.65 12.86 28.03
N PRO A 69 -10.24 14.14 28.04
CA PRO A 69 -9.73 14.82 26.86
C PRO A 69 -8.31 14.38 26.47
N LYS A 70 -7.63 13.58 27.29
CA LYS A 70 -6.27 13.12 27.02
C LYS A 70 -6.23 12.27 25.75
N GLN A 71 -5.30 12.62 24.86
CA GLN A 71 -5.06 11.88 23.63
C GLN A 71 -4.57 10.45 23.94
N ALA A 72 -5.31 9.45 23.46
CA ALA A 72 -4.93 8.03 23.56
C ALA A 72 -4.04 7.55 22.39
N PHE A 73 -3.83 8.39 21.36
CA PHE A 73 -2.96 8.06 20.24
C PHE A 73 -1.49 8.09 20.64
N ARG A 74 -0.74 7.09 20.21
CA ARG A 74 0.72 7.02 20.39
C ARG A 74 1.41 7.81 19.28
N SER A 75 2.48 8.52 19.63
CA SER A 75 3.39 9.10 18.64
C SER A 75 4.07 8.01 17.83
N ILE A 76 4.53 8.37 16.63
CA ILE A 76 5.33 7.47 15.80
C ILE A 76 6.67 7.25 16.52
N PRO A 77 7.12 5.99 16.73
CA PRO A 77 8.41 5.71 17.33
C PRO A 77 9.57 6.34 16.55
N GLU A 78 10.61 6.80 17.25
CA GLU A 78 11.80 7.35 16.60
C GLU A 78 12.43 6.32 15.66
N GLY A 79 12.86 6.78 14.48
CA GLY A 79 13.45 5.94 13.43
C GLY A 79 12.47 5.12 12.60
N GLN A 80 11.15 5.17 12.91
CA GLN A 80 10.14 4.46 12.12
C GLN A 80 9.62 5.30 10.95
N ASP A 81 10.00 4.93 9.73
CA ASP A 81 9.45 5.54 8.52
C ASP A 81 8.15 4.84 8.08
N LEU A 82 7.01 5.53 8.22
CA LEU A 82 5.70 5.01 7.86
C LEU A 82 5.59 4.64 6.38
N ARG A 83 6.34 5.27 5.47
CA ARG A 83 6.33 4.92 4.03
C ARG A 83 6.83 3.51 3.78
N THR A 84 7.71 3.02 4.65
CA THR A 84 8.21 1.64 4.60
C THR A 84 7.33 0.65 5.34
N VAL A 85 6.33 1.13 6.10
CA VAL A 85 5.45 0.30 6.92
C VAL A 85 4.07 0.17 6.29
N LEU A 86 3.51 1.29 5.83
CA LEU A 86 2.22 1.43 5.18
C LEU A 86 2.38 1.41 3.66
N CYS A 87 3.08 0.42 3.12
CA CYS A 87 3.26 0.24 1.69
C CYS A 87 2.86 -1.17 1.27
N ALA A 88 2.57 -1.35 -0.02
CA ALA A 88 2.39 -2.68 -0.57
C ALA A 88 3.77 -3.35 -0.65
N LYS A 89 3.91 -4.50 0.03
CA LYS A 89 5.16 -5.26 0.09
C LYS A 89 5.05 -6.53 -0.71
N SER A 90 6.09 -6.84 -1.48
CA SER A 90 6.18 -8.08 -2.24
C SER A 90 7.61 -8.60 -2.23
N THR A 91 7.78 -9.88 -1.93
CA THR A 91 9.10 -10.52 -2.01
C THR A 91 9.40 -10.91 -3.45
N ARG A 92 10.60 -10.61 -3.94
CA ARG A 92 11.08 -10.99 -5.28
C ARG A 92 12.48 -11.55 -5.19
N GLU A 93 12.78 -12.51 -6.05
CA GLU A 93 14.12 -13.03 -6.22
C GLU A 93 14.86 -12.21 -7.27
N VAL A 94 16.10 -11.84 -6.97
CA VAL A 94 16.98 -11.10 -7.87
C VAL A 94 17.58 -12.07 -8.89
N GLN A 95 17.38 -11.77 -10.17
CA GLN A 95 17.96 -12.55 -11.27
C GLN A 95 19.48 -12.35 -11.36
N ASN A 96 20.16 -13.23 -12.10
CA ASN A 96 21.62 -13.18 -12.26
C ASN A 96 22.13 -11.88 -12.91
N ASP A 97 21.29 -11.21 -13.69
CA ASP A 97 21.58 -9.88 -14.28
C ASP A 97 21.23 -8.71 -13.34
N ASN A 98 21.03 -9.00 -12.05
CA ASN A 98 20.61 -8.05 -11.02
C ASN A 98 19.28 -7.34 -11.34
N THR A 99 18.33 -8.07 -11.94
CA THR A 99 17.00 -7.55 -12.23
C THR A 99 15.92 -8.20 -11.36
N ILE A 100 14.79 -7.51 -11.22
CA ILE A 100 13.55 -8.05 -10.65
C ILE A 100 12.36 -7.73 -11.57
N SER A 101 11.35 -8.60 -11.58
CA SER A 101 10.07 -8.31 -12.25
C SER A 101 8.99 -7.98 -11.22
N TYR A 102 8.32 -6.84 -11.43
CA TYR A 102 7.22 -6.40 -10.60
C TYR A 102 6.14 -5.72 -11.44
N ARG A 103 4.89 -6.23 -11.35
CA ARG A 103 3.73 -5.76 -12.14
C ARG A 103 4.02 -5.69 -13.65
N GLY A 104 4.72 -6.70 -14.18
CA GLY A 104 5.07 -6.77 -15.60
C GLY A 104 6.22 -5.87 -16.04
N ILE A 105 6.78 -5.05 -15.14
CA ILE A 105 7.91 -4.17 -15.42
C ILE A 105 9.18 -4.78 -14.82
N ILE A 106 10.28 -4.75 -15.59
CA ILE A 106 11.60 -5.17 -15.14
C ILE A 106 12.31 -3.96 -14.52
N TYR A 107 12.88 -4.15 -13.32
CA TYR A 107 13.67 -3.15 -12.64
C TYR A 107 15.10 -3.64 -12.54
N GLN A 108 16.04 -2.80 -12.96
CA GLN A 108 17.47 -3.01 -12.76
C GLN A 108 17.85 -2.55 -11.36
N LEU A 109 18.43 -3.44 -10.58
CA LEU A 109 19.02 -3.14 -9.28
C LEU A 109 20.45 -2.64 -9.51
N LYS A 110 20.75 -1.44 -9.03
CA LYS A 110 22.10 -0.87 -9.08
C LYS A 110 22.92 -1.35 -7.88
N PRO A 111 24.25 -1.48 -8.03
CA PRO A 111 25.14 -1.76 -6.91
C PRO A 111 24.92 -0.70 -5.80
N ASN A 112 24.76 -1.16 -4.57
CA ASN A 112 24.83 -0.30 -3.39
C ASN A 112 26.30 -0.13 -3.00
N THR A 113 26.63 0.96 -2.29
CA THR A 113 27.93 1.23 -1.66
C THR A 113 28.48 0.06 -0.84
N ARG A 114 27.62 -0.82 -0.31
CA ARG A 114 28.02 -2.12 0.24
C ARG A 114 28.05 -3.13 -0.91
N SER A 115 29.26 -3.52 -1.35
CA SER A 115 29.54 -4.52 -2.40
C SER A 115 29.08 -5.95 -2.03
N PHE A 116 27.80 -6.11 -1.72
CA PHE A 116 27.18 -7.39 -1.44
C PHE A 116 26.62 -7.97 -2.74
N PRO A 117 26.97 -9.22 -3.12
CA PRO A 117 26.31 -9.88 -4.22
C PRO A 117 24.84 -10.11 -3.84
N ILE A 118 23.93 -9.56 -4.65
CA ILE A 118 22.48 -9.66 -4.44
C ILE A 118 21.82 -10.62 -5.44
N ALA A 119 22.54 -11.08 -6.46
CA ALA A 119 22.03 -12.09 -7.40
C ALA A 119 21.65 -13.38 -6.65
N GLY A 120 20.47 -13.91 -6.95
CA GLY A 120 19.90 -15.09 -6.28
C GLY A 120 19.35 -14.82 -4.87
N SER A 121 19.44 -13.60 -4.35
CA SER A 121 18.88 -13.26 -3.04
C SER A 121 17.43 -12.78 -3.15
N GLN A 122 16.71 -12.85 -2.02
CA GLN A 122 15.36 -12.30 -1.92
C GLN A 122 15.41 -10.84 -1.48
N VAL A 123 14.64 -10.00 -2.17
CA VAL A 123 14.47 -8.58 -1.86
C VAL A 123 13.00 -8.25 -1.61
N SER A 124 12.76 -7.25 -0.76
CA SER A 124 11.44 -6.68 -0.53
C SER A 124 11.23 -5.50 -1.47
N VAL A 125 10.27 -5.66 -2.38
CA VAL A 125 9.76 -4.58 -3.22
C VAL A 125 8.65 -3.86 -2.47
N GLN A 126 8.77 -2.55 -2.34
CA GLN A 126 7.86 -1.66 -1.65
C GLN A 126 7.29 -0.65 -2.65
N GLU A 127 5.99 -0.72 -2.88
CA GLU A 127 5.27 0.30 -3.64
C GLU A 127 4.62 1.27 -2.66
N TRP A 128 5.08 2.52 -2.69
CA TRP A 128 4.59 3.59 -1.83
C TRP A 128 3.28 4.18 -2.38
N PHE A 129 2.59 4.99 -1.58
CA PHE A 129 1.29 5.57 -1.95
C PHE A 129 1.33 6.49 -3.18
N ASP A 130 2.48 7.10 -3.46
CA ASP A 130 2.73 7.90 -4.65
C ASP A 130 2.99 7.04 -5.91
N GLY A 131 2.98 5.70 -5.78
CA GLY A 131 3.29 4.76 -6.85
C GLY A 131 4.79 4.56 -7.10
N SER A 132 5.66 5.17 -6.30
CA SER A 132 7.10 4.96 -6.42
C SER A 132 7.50 3.56 -5.92
N ILE A 133 8.52 3.00 -6.57
CA ILE A 133 9.01 1.64 -6.29
C ILE A 133 10.37 1.72 -5.59
N HIS A 134 10.44 1.09 -4.42
CA HIS A 134 11.64 1.04 -3.58
C HIS A 134 11.98 -0.41 -3.30
N VAL A 135 13.27 -0.75 -3.35
CA VAL A 135 13.72 -2.13 -3.09
C VAL A 135 14.62 -2.13 -1.88
N ARG A 136 14.39 -3.08 -0.97
CA ARG A 136 15.17 -3.26 0.24
C ARG A 136 15.62 -4.70 0.38
N HIS A 137 16.90 -4.87 0.63
CA HIS A 137 17.51 -6.14 1.00
C HIS A 137 17.81 -6.14 2.50
N GLU A 138 17.75 -7.31 3.12
CA GLU A 138 17.92 -7.45 4.57
C GLU A 138 19.29 -6.95 5.05
N LYS A 139 20.37 -7.34 4.36
CA LYS A 139 21.76 -7.00 4.74
C LYS A 139 22.28 -5.74 4.05
N ALA A 140 21.90 -5.54 2.79
CA ALA A 140 22.42 -4.45 1.97
C ALA A 140 21.62 -3.14 2.18
N GLY A 141 20.45 -3.21 2.81
CA GLY A 141 19.59 -2.05 3.01
C GLY A 141 18.87 -1.65 1.73
N THR A 142 18.65 -0.35 1.53
CA THR A 142 17.96 0.17 0.35
C THR A 142 18.82 0.00 -0.90
N ILE A 143 18.23 -0.55 -1.95
CA ILE A 143 18.88 -0.77 -3.24
C ILE A 143 18.31 0.24 -4.24
N PRO A 144 19.15 1.08 -4.87
CA PRO A 144 18.68 1.97 -5.92
C PRO A 144 18.19 1.17 -7.12
N VAL A 145 17.03 1.57 -7.65
CA VAL A 145 16.42 0.90 -8.80
C VAL A 145 16.24 1.84 -9.97
N THR A 146 16.28 1.29 -11.16
CA THR A 146 15.90 2.00 -12.39
C THR A 146 14.98 1.09 -13.17
N ARG A 147 13.92 1.67 -13.75
CA ARG A 147 13.06 0.91 -14.68
C ARG A 147 13.93 0.49 -15.85
N ALA A 148 14.14 -0.80 -16.01
CA ALA A 148 14.81 -1.32 -17.18
C ALA A 148 13.83 -1.19 -18.35
N ILE A 149 14.32 -0.67 -19.48
CA ILE A 149 13.54 -0.58 -20.71
C ILE A 149 12.99 -1.96 -21.01
N ASP A 150 11.71 -2.01 -21.39
CA ASP A 150 10.94 -3.20 -21.70
C ASP A 150 11.74 -4.13 -22.62
N ARG A 151 12.47 -5.08 -22.03
CA ARG A 151 12.92 -6.24 -22.77
C ARG A 151 11.65 -7.01 -22.98
N SER A 152 10.99 -6.76 -24.12
CA SER A 152 9.95 -7.63 -24.64
C SER A 152 10.42 -9.05 -24.37
N ARG A 153 9.69 -9.75 -23.49
CA ARG A 153 10.10 -11.06 -23.01
C ARG A 153 10.33 -11.88 -24.28
N PRO A 154 11.55 -12.42 -24.55
CA PRO A 154 11.71 -13.28 -25.70
C PRO A 154 10.66 -14.36 -25.56
N GLN A 155 9.75 -14.44 -26.54
CA GLN A 155 8.69 -15.43 -26.49
C GLN A 155 9.38 -16.77 -26.31
N ARG A 156 9.03 -17.50 -25.25
CA ARG A 156 9.49 -18.88 -25.15
C ARG A 156 9.05 -19.54 -26.45
N PRO A 157 9.96 -20.18 -27.21
CA PRO A 157 9.54 -20.91 -28.38
C PRO A 157 8.42 -21.87 -27.93
N PRO A 158 7.34 -22.01 -28.72
CA PRO A 158 6.23 -22.88 -28.36
C PRO A 158 6.82 -24.24 -27.95
N LYS A 159 6.34 -24.77 -26.82
CA LYS A 159 6.73 -26.12 -26.39
C LYS A 159 6.40 -27.05 -27.54
N ARG A 160 7.41 -27.67 -28.15
CA ARG A 160 7.20 -28.74 -29.14
C ARG A 160 6.36 -29.81 -28.45
N THR A 161 5.14 -29.99 -28.93
CA THR A 161 4.29 -31.08 -28.50
C THR A 161 4.75 -32.36 -29.20
N PRO A 162 4.50 -33.56 -28.65
CA PRO A 162 4.83 -34.82 -29.31
C PRO A 162 4.21 -34.96 -30.71
N TYR A 163 3.22 -34.14 -31.05
CA TYR A 163 2.51 -34.15 -32.32
C TYR A 163 3.18 -33.29 -33.41
N ASP A 164 4.17 -32.44 -33.06
CA ASP A 164 4.86 -31.57 -34.02
C ASP A 164 5.87 -32.32 -34.92
N VAL A 165 6.01 -33.64 -34.75
CA VAL A 165 6.89 -34.51 -35.56
C VAL A 165 6.18 -35.05 -36.81
N PHE A 166 4.84 -35.00 -36.87
CA PHE A 166 4.06 -35.58 -37.97
C PHE A 166 3.72 -34.59 -39.10
N ALA A 167 4.14 -33.34 -39.00
CA ALA A 167 3.83 -32.29 -39.99
C ALA A 167 4.88 -32.14 -41.11
N ALA A 168 5.83 -33.06 -41.24
CA ALA A 168 6.82 -33.08 -42.32
C ALA A 168 6.69 -34.37 -43.13
N VAL A 169 5.70 -34.41 -44.03
CA VAL A 169 5.63 -35.30 -45.19
C VAL A 169 5.19 -34.46 -46.39
#